data_AF-A0A7W4V4F3-F1
#
_entry.id   AF-A0A7W4V4F3-F1
#
_cell.length_a   1.000
_cell.length_b   1.000
_cell.length_c   1.000
_cell.angle_alpha   90.00
_cell.angle_beta   90.00
_cell.angle_gamma   90.00
#
_symmetry.space_group_name_H-M   'P 1'
#
loop_
_entity.id
_entity.type
_entity.pdbx_description
1 polymer ?
#
loop_
_entity_poly.entity_id
_entity_poly.type
_entity_poly.pdbx_seq_one_letter_code
_entity_poly.pdbx_strand_id
1 'polypeptide(L)'
;MTTPEPQPSADNASDSPLLRVAIWVAIGALIAAALVCVVWVLVGESNGLVGRAFLTIVLLTGFAGIAILEVHLAERRPLWFSLLSMGSWILALLIGAFLTWMPESSYFFGSSSLRVFSFFLIVLILQLALLHIRLYSRAYQRYRMTFTTVISYITMGLVAVLAVLLVLPLMLSEWVDFHSLYWRIVVAVAILGAVGTALVPLVNVLFAPKKPKHPAAPFGGASPSWTHAAAQATQHAAPTQSWPTYVDGFTPLPVMVDGTPDWNAYYTGYPSPGAIDPRVETWVPPKDDAPATGAAPESRAGYEGFPPPPPLPPRD
;
A
#
# COMPACT_ATOMS: atom_id res chain seq x y z
N MET A 1 21.27 -47.11 7.72
CA MET A 1 22.10 -46.15 8.47
C MET A 1 22.34 -44.98 7.53
N THR A 2 21.47 -43.97 7.56
CA THR A 2 21.53 -42.81 6.66
C THR A 2 22.10 -41.63 7.44
N THR A 3 23.24 -41.12 6.98
CA THR A 3 23.96 -39.96 7.51
C THR A 3 23.09 -38.69 7.38
N PRO A 4 23.02 -37.80 8.38
CA PRO A 4 22.32 -36.52 8.23
C PRO A 4 23.14 -35.57 7.33
N GLU A 5 22.48 -34.92 6.38
CA GLU A 5 23.04 -33.81 5.61
C GLU A 5 23.30 -32.59 6.52
N PRO A 6 24.35 -31.78 6.30
CA PRO A 6 24.59 -30.57 7.06
C PRO A 6 23.60 -29.48 6.64
N GLN A 7 22.82 -28.97 7.60
CA GLN A 7 22.04 -27.74 7.40
C GLN A 7 23.00 -26.55 7.22
N PRO A 8 22.77 -25.65 6.24
CA PRO A 8 23.55 -24.43 6.12
C PRO A 8 23.21 -23.49 7.28
N SER A 9 24.19 -23.28 8.15
CA SER A 9 24.15 -22.42 9.33
C SER A 9 23.81 -20.97 8.95
N ALA A 10 22.92 -20.36 9.73
CA ALA A 10 22.50 -18.96 9.64
C ALA A 10 23.59 -17.94 10.03
N ASP A 11 24.87 -18.33 10.04
CA ASP A 11 26.02 -17.51 10.47
C ASP A 11 26.63 -16.66 9.34
N ASN A 12 26.22 -16.85 8.08
CA ASN A 12 26.77 -16.11 6.94
C ASN A 12 26.11 -14.74 6.67
N ALA A 13 25.14 -14.32 7.49
CA ALA A 13 24.49 -13.02 7.31
C ALA A 13 25.42 -11.82 7.63
N SER A 14 26.48 -12.05 8.40
CA SER A 14 27.43 -11.03 8.88
C SER A 14 28.58 -10.71 7.93
N ASP A 15 28.75 -11.47 6.84
CA ASP A 15 29.93 -11.38 5.95
C ASP A 15 29.57 -11.00 4.51
N SER A 16 28.52 -10.20 4.33
CA SER A 16 28.12 -9.76 3.00
C SER A 16 29.14 -8.75 2.43
N PRO A 17 29.73 -9.01 1.25
CA PRO A 17 30.70 -8.10 0.61
C PRO A 17 30.10 -6.70 0.37
N LEU A 18 28.77 -6.61 0.28
CA LEU A 18 28.02 -5.37 0.19
C LEU A 18 28.15 -4.50 1.46
N LEU A 19 28.13 -5.11 2.66
CA LEU A 19 28.34 -4.37 3.91
C LEU A 19 29.75 -3.78 3.97
N ARG A 20 30.76 -4.57 3.56
CA ARG A 20 32.15 -4.10 3.53
C ARG A 20 32.34 -2.96 2.54
N VAL A 21 31.76 -3.07 1.34
CA VAL A 21 31.77 -2.00 0.33
C VAL A 21 31.03 -0.75 0.85
N ALA A 22 29.86 -0.92 1.47
CA ALA A 22 29.12 0.20 2.05
C ALA A 22 29.90 0.92 3.16
N ILE A 23 30.60 0.17 4.02
CA ILE A 23 31.48 0.72 5.06
C ILE A 23 32.64 1.49 4.43
N TRP A 24 33.30 0.94 3.40
CA TRP A 24 34.39 1.62 2.69
C TRP A 24 33.93 2.90 1.99
N VAL A 25 32.74 2.88 1.38
CA VAL A 25 32.14 4.07 0.77
C VAL A 25 31.79 5.12 1.83
N ALA A 26 31.25 4.71 2.98
CA ALA A 26 30.94 5.62 4.08
C ALA A 26 32.20 6.29 4.66
N ILE A 27 33.28 5.50 4.87
CA ILE A 27 34.58 6.02 5.31
C ILE A 27 35.14 7.00 4.28
N GLY A 28 35.11 6.65 2.99
CA GLY A 28 35.56 7.52 1.90
C GLY A 28 34.78 8.84 1.83
N ALA A 29 33.45 8.79 1.98
CA ALA A 29 32.59 9.97 2.01
C ALA A 29 32.88 10.86 3.23
N LEU A 30 33.12 10.26 4.41
CA LEU A 30 33.47 11.00 5.63
C LEU A 30 34.81 11.74 5.50
N ILE A 31 35.81 11.07 4.92
CA ILE A 31 37.12 11.68 4.63
C ILE A 31 36.99 12.81 3.61
N ALA A 32 36.24 12.60 2.53
CA ALA A 32 35.99 13.64 1.53
C ALA A 32 35.27 14.86 2.13
N ALA A 33 34.27 14.66 2.99
CA ALA A 33 33.58 15.73 3.69
C ALA A 33 34.52 16.52 4.62
N ALA A 34 35.42 15.84 5.33
CA ALA A 34 36.42 16.49 6.17
C ALA A 34 37.41 17.32 5.34
N LEU A 35 37.88 16.80 4.20
CA LEU A 35 38.78 17.53 3.30
C LEU A 35 38.11 18.77 2.70
N VAL A 36 36.85 18.66 2.29
CA VAL A 36 36.04 19.80 1.86
C VAL A 36 35.97 20.87 2.95
N CYS A 37 35.74 20.47 4.21
CA CYS A 37 35.68 21.38 5.34
C CYS A 37 37.02 22.11 5.57
N VAL A 38 38.14 21.40 5.47
CA VAL A 38 39.49 21.97 5.58
C VAL A 38 39.78 22.95 4.43
N VAL A 39 39.47 22.58 3.19
CA VAL A 39 39.63 23.47 2.02
C VAL A 39 38.80 24.74 2.19
N TRP A 40 37.61 24.63 2.75
CA TRP A 40 36.73 25.78 3.00
C TRP A 40 37.33 26.78 4.00
N VAL A 41 37.94 26.27 5.07
CA VAL A 41 38.65 27.09 6.08
C VAL A 41 39.86 27.80 5.46
N LEU A 42 40.57 27.15 4.53
CA LEU A 42 41.82 27.68 3.97
C LEU A 42 41.63 28.66 2.80
N VAL A 43 40.53 28.58 2.05
CA VAL A 43 40.30 29.39 0.83
C VAL A 43 39.41 30.63 1.07
N GLY A 44 38.93 30.82 2.31
CA GLY A 44 37.87 31.77 2.69
C GLY A 44 38.16 33.28 2.64
N GLU A 45 39.00 33.78 1.73
CA GLU A 45 39.25 35.23 1.55
C GLU A 45 38.47 35.86 0.38
N SER A 46 37.89 35.06 -0.53
CA SER A 46 37.22 35.55 -1.75
C SER A 46 35.69 35.68 -1.61
N ASN A 47 35.23 36.72 -0.90
CA ASN A 47 33.90 37.35 -1.00
C ASN A 47 32.68 36.41 -1.17
N GLY A 48 32.68 35.21 -0.55
CA GLY A 48 31.60 34.23 -0.58
C GLY A 48 31.31 33.54 -1.93
N LEU A 49 31.92 33.96 -3.04
CA LEU A 49 31.59 33.44 -4.39
C LEU A 49 31.97 31.95 -4.53
N VAL A 50 33.17 31.59 -4.06
CA VAL A 50 33.65 30.19 -4.08
C VAL A 50 32.77 29.30 -3.21
N GLY A 51 32.36 29.80 -2.02
CA GLY A 51 31.46 29.09 -1.12
C GLY A 51 30.09 28.83 -1.75
N ARG A 52 29.50 29.80 -2.45
CA ARG A 52 28.22 29.66 -3.15
C ARG A 52 28.27 28.68 -4.31
N ALA A 53 29.34 28.74 -5.13
CA ALA A 53 29.54 27.81 -6.24
C ALA A 53 29.69 26.36 -5.72
N PHE A 54 30.48 26.16 -4.67
CA PHE A 54 30.64 24.85 -4.06
C PHE A 54 29.35 24.32 -3.40
N LEU A 55 28.63 25.16 -2.66
CA LEU A 55 27.35 24.77 -2.04
C LEU A 55 26.32 24.35 -3.09
N THR A 56 26.34 24.98 -4.27
CA THR A 56 25.51 24.56 -5.41
C THR A 56 25.88 23.15 -5.89
N ILE A 57 27.18 22.82 -5.97
CA ILE A 57 27.64 21.48 -6.34
C ILE A 57 27.21 20.44 -5.29
N VAL A 58 27.36 20.75 -3.99
CA VAL A 58 26.89 19.88 -2.89
C VAL A 58 25.38 19.68 -2.96
N LEU A 59 24.62 20.75 -3.20
CA LEU A 59 23.17 20.72 -3.34
C LEU A 59 22.74 19.78 -4.49
N LEU A 60 23.36 19.93 -5.66
CA LEU A 60 23.09 19.07 -6.83
C LEU A 60 23.51 17.62 -6.59
N THR A 61 24.67 17.40 -5.97
CA THR A 61 25.18 16.06 -5.65
C THR A 61 24.28 15.36 -4.63
N GLY A 62 23.86 16.08 -3.58
CA GLY A 62 22.94 15.59 -2.56
C GLY A 62 21.59 15.20 -3.17
N PHE A 63 21.03 16.05 -4.03
CA PHE A 63 19.81 15.72 -4.77
C PHE A 63 19.98 14.50 -5.67
N ALA A 64 21.06 14.42 -6.45
CA ALA A 64 21.33 13.28 -7.33
C ALA A 64 21.44 11.97 -6.54
N GLY A 65 22.16 11.98 -5.41
CA GLY A 65 22.28 10.82 -4.52
C GLY A 65 20.94 10.35 -3.97
N ILE A 66 20.08 11.30 -3.58
CA ILE A 66 18.76 10.98 -3.03
C ILE A 66 17.79 10.52 -4.12
N ALA A 67 17.84 11.10 -5.31
CA ALA A 67 17.06 10.64 -6.46
C ALA A 67 17.40 9.19 -6.82
N ILE A 68 18.68 8.82 -6.79
CA ILE A 68 19.12 7.42 -6.97
C ILE A 68 18.57 6.53 -5.85
N LEU A 69 18.66 6.96 -4.59
CA LEU A 69 18.11 6.21 -3.45
C LEU A 69 16.60 5.96 -3.60
N GLU A 70 15.84 6.96 -4.05
CA GLU A 70 14.40 6.82 -4.30
C GLU A 70 14.08 5.81 -5.40
N VAL A 71 14.86 5.77 -6.48
CA VAL A 71 14.69 4.80 -7.57
C VAL A 71 14.82 3.36 -7.03
N HIS A 72 15.79 3.11 -6.15
CA HIS A 72 15.93 1.81 -5.52
C HIS A 72 14.78 1.46 -4.56
N LEU A 73 14.07 2.44 -4.02
CA LEU A 73 12.92 2.26 -3.13
C LEU A 73 11.57 2.15 -3.86
N ALA A 74 11.56 2.31 -5.20
CA ALA A 74 10.36 2.52 -5.99
C ALA A 74 9.62 1.24 -6.45
N GLU A 75 10.20 0.05 -6.29
CA GLU A 75 9.69 -1.21 -6.88
C GLU A 75 8.25 -1.61 -6.50
N ARG A 76 7.61 -0.94 -5.53
CA ARG A 76 6.21 -1.24 -5.11
C ARG A 76 5.33 -0.02 -4.82
N ARG A 77 5.61 1.18 -5.36
CA ARG A 77 4.87 2.42 -5.02
C ARG A 77 3.86 2.86 -6.09
N PRO A 78 2.71 3.43 -5.71
CA PRO A 78 1.79 4.09 -6.65
C PRO A 78 2.43 5.33 -7.28
N LEU A 79 2.27 5.51 -8.60
CA LEU A 79 2.91 6.56 -9.42
C LEU A 79 2.75 7.98 -8.86
N TRP A 80 1.57 8.32 -8.34
CA TRP A 80 1.32 9.65 -7.79
C TRP A 80 2.21 9.98 -6.57
N PHE A 81 2.61 8.96 -5.79
CA PHE A 81 3.53 9.14 -4.67
C PHE A 81 4.96 9.46 -5.13
N SER A 82 5.43 8.81 -6.21
CA SER A 82 6.73 9.12 -6.79
C SER A 82 6.78 10.54 -7.35
N LEU A 83 5.68 11.00 -7.97
CA LEU A 83 5.58 12.39 -8.45
C LEU A 83 5.64 13.41 -7.30
N LEU A 84 4.94 13.15 -6.20
CA LEU A 84 4.94 14.05 -5.04
C LEU A 84 6.32 14.12 -4.38
N SER A 85 7.00 12.98 -4.26
CA SER A 85 8.35 12.91 -3.70
C SER A 85 9.36 13.63 -4.58
N MET A 86 9.35 13.33 -5.89
CA MET A 86 10.20 14.01 -6.87
C MET A 86 9.95 15.52 -6.88
N GLY A 87 8.68 15.93 -6.85
CA GLY A 87 8.29 17.35 -6.77
C GLY A 87 8.83 18.04 -5.51
N SER A 88 8.83 17.37 -4.35
CA SER A 88 9.38 17.94 -3.12
C SER A 88 10.89 18.14 -3.18
N TRP A 89 11.63 17.20 -3.81
CA TRP A 89 13.07 17.29 -3.97
C TRP A 89 13.45 18.39 -4.95
N ILE A 90 12.71 18.54 -6.04
CA ILE A 90 12.86 19.67 -6.96
C ILE A 90 12.57 20.98 -6.24
N LEU A 91 11.51 21.06 -5.44
CA LEU A 91 11.19 22.25 -4.66
C LEU A 91 12.29 22.60 -3.65
N ALA A 92 12.84 21.60 -2.95
CA ALA A 92 13.98 21.77 -2.06
C ALA A 92 15.20 22.32 -2.82
N LEU A 93 15.52 21.78 -4.01
CA LEU A 93 16.60 22.32 -4.84
C LEU A 93 16.38 23.78 -5.21
N LEU A 94 15.18 24.14 -5.66
CA LEU A 94 14.86 25.52 -6.05
C LEU A 94 15.02 26.47 -4.87
N ILE A 95 14.54 26.07 -3.68
CA ILE A 95 14.67 26.88 -2.46
C ILE A 95 16.15 26.97 -2.02
N GLY A 96 16.91 25.87 -2.09
CA GLY A 96 18.34 25.86 -1.77
C GLY A 96 19.15 26.76 -2.71
N ALA A 97 18.88 26.67 -4.02
CA ALA A 97 19.50 27.54 -5.01
C ALA A 97 19.14 29.01 -4.76
N PHE A 98 17.86 29.30 -4.49
CA PHE A 98 17.42 30.65 -4.14
C PHE A 98 18.16 31.20 -2.91
N LEU A 99 18.22 30.44 -1.81
CA LEU A 99 18.92 30.84 -0.58
C LEU A 99 20.43 31.05 -0.78
N THR A 100 21.04 30.29 -1.70
CA THR A 100 22.48 30.38 -2.01
C THR A 100 22.81 31.66 -2.78
N TRP A 101 21.96 32.03 -3.73
CA TRP A 101 22.21 33.16 -4.63
C TRP A 101 21.66 34.49 -4.12
N MET A 102 20.75 34.47 -3.14
CA MET A 102 20.22 35.70 -2.56
C MET A 102 21.30 36.52 -1.84
N PRO A 103 21.37 37.85 -2.07
CA PRO A 103 22.32 38.73 -1.39
C PRO A 103 22.22 38.60 0.14
N GLU A 104 23.37 38.61 0.80
CA GLU A 104 23.43 38.64 2.27
C GLU A 104 23.02 40.03 2.76
N SER A 105 21.99 40.08 3.61
CA SER A 105 21.66 41.34 4.29
C SER A 105 22.77 41.63 5.29
N SER A 106 23.42 42.79 5.13
CA SER A 106 24.64 43.19 5.85
C SER A 106 24.43 43.48 7.35
N TYR A 107 23.24 43.22 7.89
CA TYR A 107 22.85 43.64 9.23
C TYR A 107 23.11 42.61 10.34
N PHE A 108 23.45 41.36 10.02
CA PHE A 108 23.70 40.32 11.03
C PHE A 108 25.01 39.57 10.79
N PHE A 109 25.97 39.74 11.71
CA PHE A 109 27.18 38.91 11.81
C PHE A 109 26.75 37.46 12.10
N GLY A 110 26.79 36.57 11.10
CA GLY A 110 26.37 35.16 11.21
C GLY A 110 25.23 34.70 10.29
N SER A 111 24.79 35.52 9.33
CA SER A 111 23.69 35.20 8.40
C SER A 111 23.91 33.95 7.55
N SER A 112 25.15 33.67 7.13
CA SER A 112 25.43 32.59 6.18
C SER A 112 25.24 31.19 6.77
N SER A 113 25.55 30.96 8.05
CA SER A 113 25.34 29.66 8.72
C SER A 113 23.88 29.41 9.08
N LEU A 114 23.15 30.46 9.47
CA LEU A 114 21.70 30.40 9.73
C LEU A 114 20.91 30.01 8.48
N ARG A 115 21.30 30.49 7.28
CA ARG A 115 20.67 30.10 6.00
C ARG A 115 20.81 28.61 5.69
N VAL A 116 21.98 28.04 5.94
CA VAL A 116 22.21 26.60 5.75
C VAL A 116 21.35 25.79 6.73
N PHE A 117 21.26 26.23 7.99
CA PHE A 117 20.37 25.60 8.97
C PHE A 117 18.89 25.72 8.58
N SER A 118 18.44 26.89 8.15
CA SER A 118 17.08 27.11 7.63
C SER A 118 16.78 26.24 6.43
N PHE A 119 17.75 26.04 5.52
CA PHE A 119 17.61 25.11 4.40
C PHE A 119 17.38 23.67 4.88
N PHE A 120 18.20 23.17 5.81
CA PHE A 120 17.97 21.84 6.40
C PHE A 120 16.62 21.74 7.10
N LEU A 121 16.17 22.79 7.78
CA LEU A 121 14.87 22.84 8.47
C LEU A 121 13.71 22.85 7.46
N ILE A 122 13.84 23.57 6.34
CA ILE A 122 12.89 23.54 5.22
C ILE A 122 12.81 22.13 4.65
N VAL A 123 13.94 21.50 4.34
CA VAL A 123 13.97 20.11 3.88
C VAL A 123 13.28 19.20 4.90
N LEU A 124 13.60 19.33 6.19
CA LEU A 124 12.96 18.58 7.26
C LEU A 124 11.43 18.77 7.27
N ILE A 125 10.92 19.99 7.12
CA ILE A 125 9.47 20.28 7.05
C ILE A 125 8.84 19.62 5.83
N LEU A 126 9.43 19.77 4.64
CA LEU A 126 8.93 19.14 3.41
C LEU A 126 8.88 17.62 3.58
N GLN A 127 9.94 17.02 4.13
CA GLN A 127 10.00 15.58 4.36
C GLN A 127 9.03 15.11 5.45
N LEU A 128 8.83 15.89 6.52
CA LEU A 128 7.85 15.59 7.55
C LEU A 128 6.43 15.64 6.98
N ALA A 129 6.12 16.61 6.13
CA ALA A 129 4.83 16.72 5.46
C ALA A 129 4.58 15.52 4.53
N LEU A 130 5.56 15.14 3.72
CA LEU A 130 5.45 13.94 2.86
C LEU A 130 5.34 12.65 3.68
N LEU A 131 6.16 12.51 4.73
CA LEU A 131 6.09 11.37 5.64
C LEU A 131 4.71 11.27 6.28
N HIS A 132 4.15 12.42 6.66
CA HIS A 132 2.83 12.49 7.25
C HIS A 132 1.74 12.04 6.26
N ILE A 133 1.74 12.58 5.03
CA ILE A 133 0.83 12.15 3.95
C ILE A 133 0.97 10.64 3.67
N ARG A 134 2.22 10.13 3.69
CA ARG A 134 2.52 8.71 3.46
C ARG A 134 2.00 7.82 4.57
N LEU A 135 2.24 8.17 5.83
CA LEU A 135 1.78 7.40 6.98
C LEU A 135 0.26 7.38 7.05
N TYR A 136 -0.35 8.54 6.81
CA TYR A 136 -1.77 8.76 6.93
C TYR A 136 -2.57 8.10 5.80
N SER A 137 -2.07 8.14 4.56
CA SER A 137 -2.69 7.40 3.44
C SER A 137 -2.68 5.88 3.66
N ARG A 138 -1.61 5.32 4.24
CA ARG A 138 -1.55 3.90 4.61
C ARG A 138 -2.54 3.55 5.71
N ALA A 139 -2.74 4.42 6.69
CA ALA A 139 -3.70 4.22 7.78
C ALA A 139 -5.16 4.24 7.29
N TYR A 140 -5.50 5.16 6.39
CA TYR A 140 -6.85 5.33 5.85
C TYR A 140 -7.31 4.15 4.96
N GLN A 141 -6.40 3.48 4.26
CA GLN A 141 -6.73 2.35 3.36
C GLN A 141 -7.45 1.18 4.05
N ARG A 142 -7.43 1.11 5.39
CA ARG A 142 -8.01 0.00 6.16
C ARG A 142 -9.55 0.03 6.23
N TYR A 143 -10.16 1.22 6.25
CA TYR A 143 -11.63 1.40 6.26
C TYR A 143 -12.01 2.64 5.45
N ARG A 144 -12.39 2.44 4.19
CA ARG A 144 -12.77 3.51 3.26
C ARG A 144 -14.27 3.82 3.36
N MET A 145 -14.61 4.83 4.16
CA MET A 145 -15.95 5.44 4.20
C MET A 145 -15.90 6.85 3.62
N THR A 146 -16.98 7.34 2.98
CA THR A 146 -17.05 8.69 2.38
C THR A 146 -16.66 9.79 3.37
N PHE A 147 -17.13 9.68 4.62
CA PHE A 147 -16.78 10.61 5.70
C PHE A 147 -15.28 10.65 5.98
N THR A 148 -14.65 9.49 6.16
CA THR A 148 -13.22 9.38 6.43
C THR A 148 -12.38 9.79 5.21
N THR A 149 -12.90 9.62 3.98
CA THR A 149 -12.27 10.11 2.74
C THR A 149 -12.13 11.63 2.75
N VAL A 150 -13.25 12.33 2.97
CA VAL A 150 -13.31 13.79 2.93
C VAL A 150 -12.40 14.39 3.99
N ILE A 151 -12.50 13.92 5.24
CA ILE A 151 -11.63 14.35 6.33
C ILE A 151 -10.17 14.10 5.98
N SER A 152 -9.85 12.96 5.37
CA SER A 152 -8.47 12.64 5.05
C SER A 152 -7.86 13.59 4.02
N TYR A 153 -8.59 13.92 2.95
CA TYR A 153 -8.12 14.90 1.97
C TYR A 153 -7.99 16.30 2.58
N ILE A 154 -8.91 16.70 3.45
CA ILE A 154 -8.84 17.98 4.18
C ILE A 154 -7.59 18.02 5.06
N THR A 155 -7.33 16.98 5.86
CA THR A 155 -6.14 16.91 6.72
C THR A 155 -4.84 16.95 5.90
N MET A 156 -4.76 16.19 4.80
CA MET A 156 -3.59 16.22 3.91
C MET A 156 -3.37 17.61 3.32
N GLY A 157 -4.44 18.29 2.89
CA GLY A 157 -4.39 19.67 2.40
C GLY A 157 -3.93 20.66 3.46
N LEU A 158 -4.46 20.54 4.69
CA LEU A 158 -4.05 21.35 5.85
C LEU A 158 -2.56 21.20 6.18
N VAL A 159 -2.04 19.97 6.11
CA VAL A 159 -0.62 19.69 6.36
C VAL A 159 0.25 20.27 5.24
N ALA A 160 -0.19 20.19 3.98
CA ALA A 160 0.50 20.81 2.86
C ALA A 160 0.53 22.35 3.00
N VAL A 161 -0.60 22.95 3.35
CA VAL A 161 -0.70 24.39 3.64
C VAL A 161 0.19 24.78 4.81
N LEU A 162 0.19 24.00 5.90
CA LEU A 162 1.05 24.23 7.05
C LEU A 162 2.54 24.19 6.67
N ALA A 163 2.94 23.23 5.83
CA ALA A 163 4.31 23.15 5.33
C ALA A 163 4.69 24.44 4.59
N VAL A 164 3.83 24.93 3.68
CA VAL A 164 4.06 26.20 2.97
C VAL A 164 4.15 27.37 3.95
N LEU A 165 3.25 27.44 4.93
CA LEU A 165 3.25 28.47 5.96
C LEU A 165 4.47 28.44 6.90
N LEU A 166 5.16 27.30 7.02
CA LEU A 166 6.42 27.23 7.77
C LEU A 166 7.64 27.50 6.88
N VAL A 167 7.59 27.09 5.61
CA VAL A 167 8.69 27.29 4.66
C VAL A 167 8.86 28.76 4.27
N LEU A 168 7.76 29.49 4.07
CA LEU A 168 7.80 30.91 3.70
C LEU A 168 8.60 31.78 4.69
N PRO A 169 8.36 31.75 6.01
CA PRO A 169 9.12 32.56 6.95
C PRO A 169 10.57 32.10 7.05
N LEU A 170 10.87 30.81 6.91
CA LEU A 170 12.26 30.33 6.87
C LEU A 170 13.02 30.81 5.63
N MET A 171 12.33 30.93 4.50
CA MET A 171 12.89 31.41 3.25
C MET A 171 13.08 32.93 3.25
N LEU A 172 12.14 33.68 3.82
CA LEU A 172 12.01 35.13 3.63
C LEU A 172 12.26 35.97 4.89
N SER A 173 12.58 35.36 6.04
CA SER A 173 12.74 36.06 7.33
C SER A 173 13.74 37.22 7.30
N GLU A 174 14.70 37.20 6.38
CA GLU A 174 15.70 38.27 6.25
C GLU A 174 15.19 39.52 5.53
N TRP A 175 14.07 39.43 4.80
CA TRP A 175 13.54 40.54 4.00
C TRP A 175 12.12 40.93 4.38
N VAL A 176 11.38 40.02 4.99
CA VAL A 176 9.97 40.21 5.31
C VAL A 176 9.74 39.94 6.78
N ASP A 177 9.30 40.99 7.49
CA ASP A 177 8.82 40.86 8.86
C ASP A 177 7.38 40.34 8.85
N PHE A 178 7.19 39.12 9.36
CA PHE A 178 5.88 38.50 9.47
C PHE A 178 5.13 39.04 10.68
N HIS A 179 3.96 39.61 10.43
CA HIS A 179 3.09 40.13 11.49
C HIS A 179 2.58 39.03 12.43
N SER A 180 2.16 39.40 13.63
CA SER A 180 1.62 38.48 14.64
C SER A 180 0.41 37.66 14.15
N LEU A 181 -0.40 38.23 13.24
CA LEU A 181 -1.53 37.53 12.62
C LEU A 181 -1.08 36.29 11.84
N TYR A 182 0.07 36.35 11.17
CA TYR A 182 0.61 35.23 10.40
C TYR A 182 0.86 34.02 11.30
N TRP A 183 1.56 34.22 12.41
CA TRP A 183 1.84 33.16 13.38
C TRP A 183 0.58 32.60 14.03
N ARG A 184 -0.46 33.41 14.21
CA ARG A 184 -1.78 32.92 14.67
C ARG A 184 -2.42 31.98 13.64
N ILE A 185 -2.34 32.32 12.35
CA ILE A 185 -2.83 31.45 11.27
C ILE A 185 -2.03 30.15 11.23
N VAL A 186 -0.70 30.22 11.28
CA VAL A 186 0.18 29.03 11.32
C VAL A 186 -0.23 28.09 12.47
N VAL A 187 -0.37 28.63 13.68
CA VAL A 187 -0.76 27.85 14.86
C VAL A 187 -2.18 27.28 14.72
N ALA A 188 -3.14 28.05 14.22
CA ALA A 188 -4.50 27.57 14.01
C ALA A 188 -4.56 26.40 13.00
N VAL A 189 -3.84 26.52 11.88
CA VAL A 189 -3.70 25.47 10.86
C VAL A 189 -2.99 24.25 11.46
N ALA A 190 -1.96 24.44 12.29
CA ALA A 190 -1.24 23.36 12.96
C ALA A 190 -2.14 22.58 13.92
N ILE A 191 -2.95 23.27 14.73
CA ILE A 191 -3.91 22.63 15.64
C ILE A 191 -4.96 21.87 14.83
N LEU A 192 -5.53 22.48 13.79
CA LEU A 192 -6.54 21.82 12.96
C LEU A 192 -5.98 20.57 12.25
N GLY A 193 -4.74 20.64 11.76
CA GLY A 193 -4.00 19.50 11.25
C GLY A 193 -3.81 18.43 12.32
N ALA A 194 -3.29 18.78 13.50
CA ALA A 194 -3.10 17.85 14.62
C ALA A 194 -4.41 17.12 15.00
N VAL A 195 -5.52 17.85 15.09
CA VAL A 195 -6.85 17.27 15.35
C VAL A 195 -7.27 16.31 14.24
N GLY A 196 -7.13 16.73 12.97
CA GLY A 196 -7.40 15.88 11.80
C GLY A 196 -6.61 14.58 11.83
N THR A 197 -5.37 14.63 12.29
CA THR A 197 -4.49 13.45 12.39
C THR A 197 -4.85 12.50 13.53
N ALA A 198 -5.28 13.06 14.67
CA ALA A 198 -5.71 12.28 15.84
C ALA A 198 -7.07 11.58 15.62
N LEU A 199 -7.92 12.10 14.72
CA LEU A 199 -9.23 11.53 14.44
C LEU A 199 -9.17 10.14 13.79
N VAL A 200 -8.19 9.89 12.91
CA VAL A 200 -8.10 8.61 12.19
C VAL A 200 -7.90 7.39 13.08
N PRO A 201 -6.93 7.35 14.02
CA PRO A 201 -6.80 6.21 14.92
C PRO A 201 -8.04 6.02 15.81
N LEU A 202 -8.71 7.10 16.24
CA LEU A 202 -9.93 7.02 17.04
C LEU A 202 -11.08 6.36 16.28
N VAL A 203 -11.32 6.82 15.04
CA VAL A 203 -12.30 6.23 14.13
C VAL A 203 -11.93 4.76 13.84
N ASN A 204 -10.66 4.48 13.60
CA ASN A 204 -10.19 3.11 13.37
C ASN A 204 -10.40 2.18 14.57
N VAL A 205 -10.24 2.67 15.81
CA VAL A 205 -10.54 1.89 17.03
C VAL A 205 -12.04 1.70 17.22
N LEU A 206 -12.84 2.74 16.98
CA LEU A 206 -14.29 2.71 17.15
C LEU A 206 -14.98 1.75 16.16
N PHE A 207 -14.48 1.71 14.92
CA PHE A 207 -15.02 0.87 13.85
C PHE A 207 -14.21 -0.41 13.59
N ALA A 208 -13.23 -0.75 14.44
CA ALA A 208 -12.53 -2.02 14.33
C ALA A 208 -13.53 -3.18 14.55
N PRO A 209 -13.65 -4.16 13.62
CA PRO A 209 -14.45 -5.35 13.82
C PRO A 209 -13.97 -6.04 15.10
N LYS A 210 -14.90 -6.22 16.06
CA LYS A 210 -14.63 -7.03 17.24
C LYS A 210 -14.17 -8.38 16.72
N LYS A 211 -12.93 -8.78 17.04
CA LYS A 211 -12.43 -10.13 16.69
C LYS A 211 -13.51 -11.12 17.14
N PRO A 212 -14.00 -12.00 16.26
CA PRO A 212 -14.95 -13.02 16.68
C PRO A 212 -14.32 -13.76 17.85
N LYS A 213 -14.99 -13.68 19.00
CA LYS A 213 -14.62 -14.44 20.17
C LYS A 213 -14.80 -15.90 19.75
N HIS A 214 -13.70 -16.61 19.51
CA HIS A 214 -13.77 -18.05 19.24
C HIS A 214 -14.69 -18.65 20.31
N PRO A 215 -15.79 -19.33 19.93
CA PRO A 215 -16.55 -20.11 20.89
C PRO A 215 -15.55 -21.06 21.55
N ALA A 216 -15.41 -20.96 22.88
CA ALA A 216 -14.68 -21.98 23.61
C ALA A 216 -15.35 -23.31 23.27
N ALA A 217 -14.59 -24.23 22.66
CA ALA A 217 -15.09 -25.56 22.34
C ALA A 217 -15.67 -26.18 23.63
N PRO A 218 -16.90 -26.74 23.60
CA PRO A 218 -17.45 -27.44 24.75
C PRO A 218 -16.54 -28.64 25.05
N PHE A 219 -15.94 -28.63 26.24
CA PHE A 219 -15.25 -29.80 26.78
C PHE A 219 -16.27 -30.93 26.93
N GLY A 220 -16.07 -32.03 26.20
CA GLY A 220 -16.83 -33.26 26.38
C GLY A 220 -16.26 -34.43 25.60
N GLY A 221 -15.81 -35.46 26.32
CA GLY A 221 -15.70 -36.83 25.81
C GLY A 221 -14.30 -37.28 25.39
N ALA A 222 -13.82 -38.35 26.03
CA ALA A 222 -12.49 -38.94 25.87
C ALA A 222 -12.35 -39.84 24.64
N SER A 223 -11.15 -39.89 24.05
CA SER A 223 -10.45 -41.12 23.63
C SER A 223 -9.01 -40.82 23.18
N PRO A 224 -8.00 -41.64 23.54
CA PRO A 224 -6.61 -41.44 23.11
C PRO A 224 -6.26 -42.34 21.91
N SER A 225 -5.65 -41.80 20.87
CA SER A 225 -4.78 -42.58 19.99
C SER A 225 -3.72 -41.69 19.33
N TRP A 226 -2.47 -42.12 19.43
CA TRP A 226 -1.29 -41.47 18.89
C TRP A 226 -1.19 -41.75 17.38
N THR A 227 -0.81 -40.77 16.55
CA THR A 227 0.45 -40.78 15.77
C THR A 227 0.56 -39.62 14.76
N HIS A 228 1.73 -38.98 14.82
CA HIS A 228 2.46 -38.09 13.90
C HIS A 228 1.84 -37.69 12.55
N ALA A 229 1.78 -36.37 12.28
CA ALA A 229 2.68 -35.66 11.34
C ALA A 229 2.05 -34.39 10.75
N ALA A 230 2.91 -33.36 10.66
CA ALA A 230 2.88 -32.25 9.70
C ALA A 230 1.92 -31.06 9.89
N ALA A 231 2.60 -29.91 10.00
CA ALA A 231 2.30 -28.63 9.38
C ALA A 231 1.26 -27.71 10.02
N GLN A 232 1.81 -26.65 10.63
CA GLN A 232 1.23 -25.31 10.71
C GLN A 232 0.52 -24.94 9.39
N ALA A 233 -0.81 -24.95 9.42
CA ALA A 233 -1.63 -24.15 8.53
C ALA A 233 -2.25 -23.02 9.36
N THR A 234 -1.71 -21.83 9.17
CA THR A 234 -2.30 -20.55 9.52
C THR A 234 -3.75 -20.52 9.04
N GLN A 235 -4.69 -20.62 9.99
CA GLN A 235 -6.13 -20.48 9.77
C GLN A 235 -6.43 -19.10 9.16
N HIS A 236 -6.47 -19.07 7.84
CA HIS A 236 -7.11 -18.04 7.05
C HIS A 236 -8.62 -18.17 7.22
N ALA A 237 -9.30 -17.03 7.04
CA ALA A 237 -10.74 -16.83 7.15
C ALA A 237 -11.57 -18.01 6.63
N ALA A 238 -12.62 -18.37 7.39
CA ALA A 238 -13.63 -19.32 6.94
C ALA A 238 -14.20 -18.86 5.58
N PRO A 239 -13.92 -19.57 4.48
CA PRO A 239 -14.58 -19.29 3.21
C PRO A 239 -16.06 -19.67 3.37
N THR A 240 -16.95 -18.91 2.74
CA THR A 240 -18.26 -19.44 2.33
C THR A 240 -18.00 -20.82 1.72
N GLN A 241 -18.53 -21.89 2.33
CA GLN A 241 -18.23 -23.25 1.89
C GLN A 241 -18.73 -23.44 0.45
N SER A 242 -17.84 -23.21 -0.50
CA SER A 242 -18.00 -23.66 -1.88
C SER A 242 -18.08 -25.18 -1.84
N TRP A 243 -19.09 -25.75 -2.50
CA TRP A 243 -19.26 -27.20 -2.57
C TRP A 243 -17.96 -27.84 -3.08
N PRO A 244 -17.42 -28.88 -2.39
CA PRO A 244 -16.16 -29.49 -2.80
C PRO A 244 -16.22 -30.01 -4.23
N THR A 245 -15.11 -29.88 -4.95
CA THR A 245 -14.93 -30.38 -6.32
C THR A 245 -13.88 -31.48 -6.37
N TYR A 246 -13.88 -32.25 -7.46
CA TYR A 246 -12.83 -33.21 -7.77
C TYR A 246 -11.48 -32.50 -8.01
N VAL A 247 -10.40 -33.28 -8.18
CA VAL A 247 -9.04 -32.76 -8.46
C VAL A 247 -8.99 -31.84 -9.70
N ASP A 248 -9.96 -31.97 -10.60
CA ASP A 248 -10.12 -31.10 -11.77
C ASP A 248 -10.51 -29.66 -11.41
N GLY A 249 -10.95 -29.39 -10.18
CA GLY A 249 -11.35 -28.08 -9.70
C GLY A 249 -12.70 -27.58 -10.21
N PHE A 250 -13.32 -28.29 -11.17
CA PHE A 250 -14.54 -27.86 -11.85
C PHE A 250 -15.73 -28.79 -11.61
N THR A 251 -15.50 -30.08 -11.39
CA THR A 251 -16.63 -30.98 -11.15
C THR A 251 -16.98 -31.01 -9.66
N PRO A 252 -18.22 -30.67 -9.24
CA PRO A 252 -18.68 -30.88 -7.88
C PRO A 252 -18.72 -32.37 -7.48
N LEU A 253 -18.47 -32.65 -6.19
CA LEU A 253 -18.66 -33.98 -5.62
C LEU A 253 -20.15 -34.35 -5.55
N PRO A 254 -20.49 -35.64 -5.74
CA PRO A 254 -21.84 -36.15 -5.51
C PRO A 254 -22.36 -35.83 -4.11
N VAL A 255 -23.68 -35.66 -3.99
CA VAL A 255 -24.34 -35.32 -2.74
C VAL A 255 -24.90 -36.60 -2.12
N MET A 256 -24.55 -36.90 -0.88
CA MET A 256 -25.19 -37.98 -0.13
C MET A 256 -26.62 -37.60 0.28
N VAL A 257 -27.44 -38.58 0.62
CA VAL A 257 -28.85 -38.37 1.04
C VAL A 257 -28.95 -37.46 2.28
N ASP A 258 -27.89 -37.41 3.11
CA ASP A 258 -27.78 -36.54 4.27
C ASP A 258 -27.36 -35.10 3.94
N GLY A 259 -27.18 -34.78 2.66
CA GLY A 259 -26.74 -33.46 2.20
C GLY A 259 -25.26 -33.19 2.38
N THR A 260 -24.45 -34.21 2.68
CA THR A 260 -22.99 -34.06 2.79
C THR A 260 -22.28 -34.44 1.47
N PRO A 261 -21.08 -33.92 1.19
CA PRO A 261 -20.31 -34.30 0.00
C PRO A 261 -19.77 -35.72 0.13
N ASP A 262 -19.93 -36.52 -0.92
CA ASP A 262 -19.41 -37.89 -1.00
C ASP A 262 -17.89 -37.90 -1.21
N TRP A 263 -17.13 -37.87 -0.11
CA TRP A 263 -15.68 -37.95 -0.15
C TRP A 263 -15.13 -39.27 -0.64
N ASN A 264 -15.90 -40.35 -0.60
CA ASN A 264 -15.45 -41.64 -1.13
C ASN A 264 -15.38 -41.59 -2.66
N ALA A 265 -16.33 -40.89 -3.29
CA ALA A 265 -16.32 -40.65 -4.73
C ALA A 265 -15.07 -39.89 -5.20
N TYR A 266 -14.47 -39.03 -4.36
CA TYR A 266 -13.23 -38.32 -4.68
C TYR A 266 -12.04 -39.27 -4.92
N TYR A 267 -11.98 -40.38 -4.19
CA TYR A 267 -10.91 -41.37 -4.31
C TYR A 267 -11.20 -42.46 -5.33
N THR A 268 -12.47 -42.89 -5.42
CA THR A 268 -12.87 -44.00 -6.28
C THR A 268 -13.23 -43.56 -7.70
N GLY A 269 -13.58 -42.28 -7.90
CA GLY A 269 -14.08 -41.75 -9.16
C GLY A 269 -15.54 -42.12 -9.46
N TYR A 270 -16.20 -42.88 -8.58
CA TYR A 270 -17.58 -43.33 -8.74
C TYR A 270 -18.44 -42.93 -7.53
N PRO A 271 -19.70 -42.48 -7.73
CA PRO A 271 -20.61 -42.18 -6.63
C PRO A 271 -20.83 -43.39 -5.71
N SER A 272 -20.85 -43.14 -4.41
CA SER A 272 -21.23 -44.16 -3.42
C SER A 272 -22.71 -44.53 -3.58
N PRO A 273 -23.12 -45.75 -3.19
CA PRO A 273 -24.52 -46.16 -3.28
C PRO A 273 -25.47 -45.18 -2.59
N GLY A 274 -26.41 -44.61 -3.34
CA GLY A 274 -27.37 -43.62 -2.84
C GLY A 274 -26.90 -42.16 -2.91
N ALA A 275 -25.69 -41.88 -3.40
CA ALA A 275 -25.26 -40.52 -3.72
C ALA A 275 -25.88 -40.05 -5.04
N ILE A 276 -26.32 -38.80 -5.07
CA ILE A 276 -26.87 -38.12 -6.25
C ILE A 276 -25.69 -37.47 -6.97
N ASP A 277 -25.37 -37.96 -8.17
CA ASP A 277 -24.34 -37.36 -9.01
C ASP A 277 -24.94 -36.18 -9.81
N PRO A 278 -24.49 -34.93 -9.56
CA PRO A 278 -24.95 -33.77 -10.32
C PRO A 278 -24.59 -33.84 -11.81
N ARG A 279 -23.74 -34.77 -12.25
CA ARG A 279 -23.45 -35.04 -13.67
C ARG A 279 -24.55 -35.84 -14.38
N VAL A 280 -25.40 -36.57 -13.66
CA VAL A 280 -26.26 -37.61 -14.25
C VAL A 280 -27.75 -37.27 -14.26
N GLU A 281 -28.27 -36.36 -13.41
CA GLU A 281 -29.71 -36.08 -13.40
C GLU A 281 -30.07 -34.59 -13.42
N THR A 282 -30.59 -34.15 -14.57
CA THR A 282 -31.71 -33.21 -14.67
C THR A 282 -32.90 -33.79 -13.89
N TRP A 283 -32.95 -33.57 -12.59
CA TRP A 283 -34.13 -33.85 -11.79
C TRP A 283 -35.11 -32.68 -11.91
N VAL A 284 -36.23 -32.91 -12.60
CA VAL A 284 -37.42 -32.06 -12.56
C VAL A 284 -38.24 -32.51 -11.34
N PRO A 285 -38.61 -31.61 -10.41
CA PRO A 285 -39.40 -31.98 -9.24
C PRO A 285 -40.76 -32.55 -9.67
N PRO A 286 -41.28 -33.60 -9.00
CA PRO A 286 -42.65 -34.04 -9.21
C PRO A 286 -43.58 -32.93 -8.73
N LYS A 287 -44.35 -32.37 -9.67
CA LYS A 287 -45.49 -31.53 -9.36
C LYS A 287 -46.62 -32.45 -8.94
N ASP A 288 -46.88 -32.51 -7.64
CA ASP A 288 -48.13 -33.04 -7.11
C ASP A 288 -49.29 -32.23 -7.70
N ASP A 289 -50.13 -32.84 -8.54
CA ASP A 289 -51.47 -32.35 -8.82
C ASP A 289 -52.41 -33.54 -9.09
N ALA A 290 -53.52 -33.52 -8.34
CA ALA A 290 -54.58 -34.50 -8.26
C ALA A 290 -55.32 -34.76 -9.59
N PRO A 291 -56.07 -35.88 -9.72
CA PRO A 291 -56.73 -36.24 -10.97
C PRO A 291 -58.05 -35.47 -11.15
N ALA A 292 -58.21 -34.82 -12.29
CA ALA A 292 -59.51 -34.39 -12.79
C ALA A 292 -59.64 -34.74 -14.28
N THR A 293 -60.59 -35.65 -14.52
CA THR A 293 -61.23 -36.07 -15.76
C THR A 293 -61.58 -34.95 -16.75
N GLY A 294 -61.44 -35.24 -18.05
CA GLY A 294 -62.50 -34.92 -19.03
C GLY A 294 -62.15 -34.10 -20.27
N ALA A 295 -62.12 -34.79 -21.42
CA ALA A 295 -62.68 -34.42 -22.73
C ALA A 295 -61.98 -33.45 -23.72
N ALA A 296 -61.67 -34.07 -24.88
CA ALA A 296 -61.81 -33.64 -26.28
C ALA A 296 -60.86 -32.57 -26.92
N PRO A 297 -60.35 -32.83 -28.15
CA PRO A 297 -59.53 -31.88 -28.92
C PRO A 297 -60.36 -31.16 -30.00
N GLU A 298 -60.09 -29.88 -30.30
CA GLU A 298 -60.38 -29.31 -31.64
C GLU A 298 -59.73 -27.92 -31.91
N SER A 299 -59.02 -27.87 -33.06
CA SER A 299 -58.85 -26.80 -34.06
C SER A 299 -58.40 -25.35 -33.76
N ARG A 300 -57.28 -25.00 -34.43
CA ARG A 300 -56.95 -23.79 -35.24
C ARG A 300 -57.20 -22.37 -34.68
N ALA A 301 -56.14 -21.54 -34.68
CA ALA A 301 -55.94 -20.41 -35.62
C ALA A 301 -54.69 -19.58 -35.22
N GLY A 302 -53.98 -19.03 -36.21
CA GLY A 302 -53.08 -17.87 -35.99
C GLY A 302 -51.62 -18.05 -36.39
N TYR A 303 -51.35 -18.18 -37.69
CA TYR A 303 -50.06 -17.95 -38.33
C TYR A 303 -49.98 -16.45 -38.68
N GLU A 304 -49.10 -15.67 -38.03
CA GLU A 304 -48.65 -14.36 -38.53
C GLU A 304 -47.15 -14.21 -38.22
N GLY A 305 -46.34 -14.03 -39.26
CA GLY A 305 -44.93 -13.63 -39.12
C GLY A 305 -43.92 -14.57 -39.78
N PHE A 306 -43.88 -14.59 -41.11
CA PHE A 306 -42.68 -14.96 -41.86
C PHE A 306 -42.62 -14.13 -43.15
N PRO A 307 -41.42 -13.81 -43.65
CA PRO A 307 -41.13 -13.96 -45.06
C PRO A 307 -40.33 -15.26 -45.29
N PRO A 308 -40.72 -16.10 -46.26
CA PRO A 308 -40.17 -17.45 -46.43
C PRO A 308 -38.69 -17.45 -46.89
N PRO A 309 -37.91 -18.50 -46.56
CA PRO A 309 -36.56 -18.68 -47.09
C PRO A 309 -36.57 -19.00 -48.60
N PRO A 310 -35.52 -18.59 -49.35
CA PRO A 310 -35.44 -18.78 -50.80
C PRO A 310 -35.28 -20.25 -51.22
N PRO A 311 -35.75 -20.64 -52.42
CA PRO A 311 -35.69 -22.02 -52.90
C PRO A 311 -34.26 -22.46 -53.26
N LEU A 312 -33.92 -23.70 -52.91
CA LEU A 312 -32.68 -24.37 -53.32
C LEU A 312 -32.79 -24.93 -54.75
N PRO A 313 -31.69 -24.98 -55.53
CA PRO A 313 -31.70 -25.44 -56.91
C PRO A 313 -31.91 -26.97 -57.04
N PRO A 314 -32.41 -27.45 -58.21
CA PRO A 314 -32.61 -28.87 -58.48
C PRO A 314 -31.31 -29.66 -58.40
N ARG A 315 -31.36 -30.83 -57.75
CA ARG A 315 -30.31 -31.85 -57.83
C ARG A 315 -30.70 -32.84 -58.93
N ASP A 316 -29.88 -32.90 -59.97
CA ASP A 316 -29.72 -34.11 -60.80
C ASP A 316 -28.48 -34.86 -60.32
#